data_AF-A0A9D7KAB7-F1
#
_entry.id   AF-A0A9D7KAB7-F1
#
_cell.length_a   1.000
_cell.length_b   1.000
_cell.length_c   1.000
_cell.angle_alpha   90.00
_cell.angle_beta   90.00
_cell.angle_gamma   90.00
#
_symmetry.space_group_name_H-M   'P 1'
#
loop_
_entity.id
_entity.type
_entity.pdbx_description
1 polymer ?
#
loop_
_entity_poly.entity_id
_entity_poly.type
_entity_poly.pdbx_seq_one_letter_code
_entity_poly.pdbx_strand_id
1 'polypeptide(L)' 'MTPGHVTTVLGEGSTLGPLLLDNFRFDHIFFTGSQKVGSFVMSKAAEKLVPVTLELGGKILQLLIKIVI' A
#
# COMPACT_ATOMS: atom_id res chain seq x y z
N MET A 1 3.04 4.97 -25.98
CA MET A 1 2.12 4.16 -25.16
C MET A 1 0.74 4.28 -25.80
N THR A 2 0.09 3.17 -26.14
CA THR A 2 -1.28 3.18 -26.69
C THR A 2 -2.26 3.63 -25.59
N PRO A 3 -3.31 4.42 -25.88
CA PRO A 3 -4.32 4.78 -24.89
C PRO A 3 -4.91 3.54 -24.18
N GLY A 4 -5.20 3.65 -22.88
CA GLY A 4 -5.92 2.61 -22.12
C GLY A 4 -5.08 1.71 -21.20
N HIS A 5 -3.76 1.88 -21.12
CA HIS A 5 -2.92 1.06 -20.23
C HIS A 5 -2.83 1.58 -18.79
N VAL A 6 -3.20 2.85 -18.57
CA VAL A 6 -3.12 3.51 -17.26
C VAL A 6 -4.40 4.30 -17.05
N THR A 7 -5.00 4.16 -15.88
CA THR A 7 -6.18 4.92 -15.44
C THR A 7 -5.90 5.51 -14.07
N THR A 8 -6.23 6.78 -13.88
CA THR A 8 -6.11 7.48 -12.60
C THR A 8 -7.49 7.70 -12.02
N VAL A 9 -7.65 7.41 -10.73
CA VAL A 9 -8.87 7.70 -9.97
C VAL A 9 -8.49 8.61 -8.80
N LEU A 10 -9.22 9.72 -8.63
CA LEU A 10 -8.97 10.71 -7.58
C LEU A 10 -10.16 10.76 -6.61
N GLY A 11 -9.88 10.78 -5.32
CA GLY A 11 -10.89 10.92 -4.26
C GLY A 11 -10.37 10.46 -2.91
N GLU A 12 -11.24 10.52 -1.91
CA GLU A 12 -10.90 10.14 -0.54
C GLU A 12 -10.54 8.65 -0.43
N GLY A 13 -9.36 8.36 0.12
CA GLY A 13 -8.86 7.00 0.25
C GLY A 13 -9.73 6.11 1.13
N SER A 14 -10.42 6.69 2.12
CA SER A 14 -11.39 5.99 2.98
C SER A 14 -12.63 5.51 2.24
N THR A 15 -12.96 6.13 1.10
CA THR A 15 -14.12 5.77 0.27
C THR A 15 -13.67 4.91 -0.90
N LEU A 16 -12.67 5.37 -1.66
CA LEU A 16 -12.25 4.69 -2.89
C LEU A 16 -11.46 3.41 -2.63
N GLY A 17 -10.61 3.37 -1.59
CA GLY A 17 -9.78 2.21 -1.28
C GLY A 17 -10.62 0.93 -1.11
N PRO A 18 -11.59 0.91 -0.17
CA PRO A 18 -12.48 -0.25 0.00
C PRO A 18 -13.26 -0.58 -1.28
N LEU A 19 -13.86 0.42 -1.95
CA LEU A 19 -14.64 0.18 -3.17
C LEU A 19 -13.81 -0.49 -4.27
N LEU A 20 -12.57 -0.05 -4.48
CA LEU A 20 -11.68 -0.64 -5.48
C LEU A 20 -11.24 -2.05 -5.07
N LEU A 21 -10.83 -2.23 -3.82
CA LEU A 21 -10.37 -3.52 -3.30
C LEU A 21 -11.48 -4.57 -3.23
N ASP A 22 -12.73 -4.17 -3.03
CA ASP A 22 -13.88 -5.08 -2.93
C ASP A 22 -14.46 -5.44 -4.31
N ASN A 23 -14.51 -4.51 -5.27
CA ASN A 23 -15.16 -4.75 -6.57
C ASN A 23 -14.22 -5.23 -7.67
N PHE A 24 -12.91 -5.03 -7.53
CA PHE A 24 -11.94 -5.46 -8.54
C PHE A 24 -11.00 -6.53 -8.00
N ARG A 25 -10.44 -7.34 -8.90
CA ARG A 25 -9.30 -8.21 -8.62
C ARG A 25 -8.12 -7.70 -9.42
N PHE A 26 -7.09 -7.24 -8.74
CA PHE A 26 -5.84 -6.80 -9.35
C PHE A 26 -4.88 -7.98 -9.49
N ASP A 27 -3.98 -7.92 -10.47
CA ASP A 27 -2.91 -8.91 -10.58
C ASP A 27 -1.83 -8.70 -9.50
N HIS A 28 -1.65 -7.45 -9.06
CA HIS A 28 -0.76 -7.07 -7.96
C HIS A 28 -1.17 -5.71 -7.39
N ILE A 29 -1.02 -5.51 -6.08
CA ILE A 29 -1.29 -4.22 -5.41
C ILE A 29 0.01 -3.63 -4.87
N PHE A 30 0.30 -2.39 -5.24
CA PHE A 30 1.40 -1.60 -4.66
C PHE A 30 0.80 -0.53 -3.76
N PHE A 31 1.21 -0.51 -2.49
CA PHE A 31 0.71 0.47 -1.52
C PHE A 31 1.85 1.10 -0.72
N THR A 32 1.84 2.43 -0.63
CA THR A 32 2.71 3.21 0.25
C THR A 32 1.84 4.03 1.20
N GLY A 33 2.11 3.96 2.49
CA GLY A 33 1.32 4.69 3.47
C GLY A 33 1.60 4.24 4.91
N SER A 34 0.62 4.39 5.78
CA SER A 34 0.76 3.95 7.18
C SER A 34 0.61 2.43 7.33
N GLN A 35 1.27 1.86 8.35
CA GLN A 35 1.09 0.45 8.74
C GLN A 35 -0.38 0.06 8.94
N LYS A 36 -1.17 0.94 9.57
CA LYS A 36 -2.61 0.70 9.82
C LYS A 36 -3.37 0.48 8.52
N VAL A 37 -3.20 1.36 7.53
CA VAL A 37 -3.89 1.23 6.24
C VAL A 37 -3.30 0.09 5.41
N GLY A 38 -1.97 -0.10 5.47
CA GLY A 38 -1.31 -1.22 4.80
C GLY A 38 -1.83 -2.59 5.22
N SER A 39 -2.04 -2.79 6.53
CA SER A 39 -2.62 -4.02 7.07
C SER A 39 -4.05 -4.26 6.55
N PHE A 40 -4.85 -3.20 6.45
CA PHE A 40 -6.18 -3.26 5.83
C PHE A 40 -6.11 -3.67 4.35
N VAL A 41 -5.23 -3.04 3.57
CA VAL A 41 -5.01 -3.37 2.14
C VAL A 41 -4.58 -4.83 1.98
N MET A 42 -3.63 -5.30 2.81
CA MET A 42 -3.15 -6.69 2.79
C MET A 42 -4.27 -7.69 3.08
N SER A 43 -5.11 -7.40 4.06
CA SER A 43 -6.23 -8.27 4.45
C SER A 43 -7.20 -8.45 3.28
N LYS A 44 -7.57 -7.35 2.61
CA LYS A 44 -8.45 -7.38 1.42
C LYS A 44 -7.83 -8.09 0.23
N ALA A 45 -6.52 -7.91 0.01
CA ALA A 45 -5.80 -8.60 -1.05
C ALA A 45 -5.76 -10.12 -0.82
N ALA A 46 -5.59 -10.56 0.44
CA ALA A 46 -5.52 -11.96 0.81
C ALA A 46 -6.83 -12.72 0.53
N GLU A 47 -7.98 -12.09 0.73
CA GLU A 47 -9.31 -12.66 0.39
C GLU A 47 -9.40 -13.08 -1.09
N LYS A 48 -8.61 -12.45 -1.97
CA LYS A 48 -8.61 -12.66 -3.43
C LYS A 48 -7.31 -13.29 -3.96
N LEU A 49 -6.42 -13.71 -3.05
CA LEU A 49 -5.08 -14.24 -3.34
C LEU A 49 -4.27 -13.30 -4.25
N VAL A 50 -4.35 -12.00 -4.01
CA VAL A 50 -3.63 -10.97 -4.78
C VAL A 50 -2.29 -10.67 -4.08
N PRO A 51 -1.15 -10.77 -4.79
CA PRO A 51 0.14 -10.39 -4.22
C PRO A 51 0.21 -8.88 -3.94
N VAL A 52 0.93 -8.51 -2.88
CA VAL A 52 1.06 -7.11 -2.44
C VAL A 52 2.52 -6.74 -2.21
N THR A 53 2.86 -5.48 -2.49
CA THR A 53 4.08 -4.81 -2.00
C THR A 53 3.66 -3.63 -1.14
N LEU A 54 4.15 -3.59 0.10
CA LEU A 54 3.75 -2.64 1.12
C LEU A 54 4.95 -1.85 1.63
N GLU A 55 4.93 -0.54 1.39
CA GLU A 55 5.92 0.41 1.92
C GLU A 55 5.26 1.21 3.05
N LEU A 56 5.40 0.74 4.29
CA LEU A 56 4.53 1.13 5.41
C LEU A 56 5.07 2.23 6.32
N GLY A 57 6.17 2.87 5.92
CA GLY A 57 6.89 3.82 6.76
C GLY A 57 7.40 3.19 8.07
N GLY A 58 8.30 3.90 8.72
CA GLY A 58 8.86 3.45 9.99
C GLY A 58 9.62 4.57 10.67
N LYS A 59 9.58 4.60 12.00
CA LYS A 59 10.49 5.44 12.78
C LYS A 59 11.86 4.79 12.74
N ILE A 60 12.77 5.34 11.95
CA ILE A 60 14.17 4.94 12.00
C ILE A 60 14.71 5.38 13.37
N LEU A 61 15.00 4.41 14.25
CA LEU A 61 15.81 4.65 15.44
C LEU A 61 17.26 4.76 14.98
N GLN A 62 17.76 5.97 14.78
CA GLN A 62 19.19 6.20 14.59
C GLN A 62 19.87 6.11 15.97
N LEU A 63 20.32 4.91 16.36
CA LEU A 63 21.18 4.77 17.54
C LEU A 63 22.61 5.21 17.16
N LEU A 64 23.01 6.40 17.60
CA LEU A 64 24.34 6.96 17.37
C LEU A 64 25.18 6.74 18.64
N ILE A 65 25.92 5.63 18.71
CA ILE A 65 26.88 5.37 19.79
C ILE A 65 28.19 6.09 19.41
N LYS A 66 28.46 7.22 20.08
CA LYS A 66 29.79 7.86 20.01
C LYS A 66 30.70 7.13 20.98
N ILE A 67 31.51 6.19 20.49
CA ILE A 67 32.64 5.65 21.26
C ILE A 67 33.74 6.70 21.22
N VAL A 68 33.98 7.37 22.35
CA VAL A 68 35.19 8.16 22.55
C VAL A 68 36.22 7.19 23.14
N ILE A 69 37.27 6.91 22.37
CA ILE A 69 38.50 6.25 22.84
C ILE A 69 39.33 7.22 23.67
#